data_AF-A0A8D2MMS3-F1
#
_entry.id   AF-A0A8D2MMS3-F1
#
_cell.length_a   1.000
_cell.length_b   1.000
_cell.length_c   1.000
_cell.angle_alpha   90.00
_cell.angle_beta   90.00
_cell.angle_gamma   90.00
#
_symmetry.space_group_name_H-M   'P 1'
#
loop_
_entity.id
_entity.type
_entity.pdbx_description
1 polymer ?
#
loop_
_entity_poly.entity_id
_entity_poly.type
_entity_poly.pdbx_seq_one_letter_code
_entity_poly.pdbx_strand_id
1 'polypeptide(L)'
;MAPLPINGSGEQTSTPTASHSDVSENLRQVCNVSHDTSSGRRAPGMPPLGQLSPSSGTPGAAQPLHWDPSATLKVDVAAMVRLFGYVDVTDTGFIVAVLSIAFNPFFWNVVARWEHKTRALSQTFGSPRAACYCLGAVILLLNCVRSHCFTEAVKSQPKLEGWDCHWTYYSGLAIMAVGTLFVTSSFLALGFTGTFLGDYFGILMEEKVTSFPFSVLDNPMYWGSTAIYLGWSLMHASPAGLLLTAVVAISYTIAVLYEGPFTEEIYRRKQKGVKSK
;
A
#
# COMPACT_ATOMS: atom_id res chain seq x y z
N MET A 1 45.46 39.62 39.74
CA MET A 1 45.94 38.35 40.31
C MET A 1 44.79 37.79 41.15
N ALA A 2 44.25 36.63 40.74
CA ALA A 2 43.22 35.80 41.40
C ALA A 2 41.80 36.38 41.65
N PRO A 3 40.75 35.78 41.05
CA PRO A 3 39.36 35.90 41.49
C PRO A 3 38.88 34.69 42.31
N LEU A 4 37.91 34.93 43.21
CA LEU A 4 37.15 33.99 44.04
C LEU A 4 35.68 34.51 44.13
N PRO A 5 34.68 33.73 44.57
CA PRO A 5 33.96 32.75 43.77
C PRO A 5 32.44 33.01 43.79
N ILE A 6 31.68 32.60 42.77
CA ILE A 6 30.21 32.48 42.91
C ILE A 6 29.73 31.14 42.35
N ASN A 7 28.99 30.46 43.21
CA ASN A 7 28.42 29.13 43.15
C ASN A 7 27.08 29.14 42.39
N GLY A 8 26.70 28.06 41.70
CA GLY A 8 25.36 27.95 41.12
C GLY A 8 25.12 26.75 40.18
N SER A 9 24.69 25.63 40.77
CA SER A 9 23.81 24.58 40.21
C SER A 9 24.18 23.94 38.86
N GLY A 10 24.77 22.75 38.92
CA GLY A 10 24.80 21.79 37.82
C GLY A 10 23.52 20.94 37.79
N GLU A 11 22.88 20.89 36.62
CA GLU A 11 21.81 19.95 36.30
C GLU A 11 22.36 18.96 35.25
N GLN A 12 22.56 17.71 35.67
CA GLN A 12 23.02 16.62 34.82
C GLN A 12 21.85 16.12 33.97
N THR A 13 22.01 16.19 32.65
CA THR A 13 21.14 15.51 31.68
C THR A 13 21.57 14.04 31.57
N SER A 14 20.75 13.15 32.12
CA SER A 14 20.89 11.71 32.02
C SER A 14 20.39 11.20 30.66
N THR A 15 21.31 10.57 29.92
CA THR A 15 21.03 9.72 28.75
C THR A 15 20.75 8.29 29.24
N PRO A 16 19.73 7.57 28.75
CA PRO A 16 19.59 6.15 29.04
C PRO A 16 20.31 5.32 27.97
N THR A 17 21.42 4.70 28.38
CA THR A 17 22.10 3.62 27.65
C THR A 17 21.48 2.29 28.11
N ALA A 18 20.76 1.59 27.24
CA ALA A 18 20.27 0.25 27.54
C ALA A 18 21.43 -0.76 27.44
N SER A 19 21.69 -1.47 28.54
CA SER A 19 22.77 -2.45 28.67
C SER A 19 22.41 -3.80 28.06
N HIS A 20 23.42 -4.47 27.51
CA HIS A 20 23.39 -5.75 26.80
C HIS A 20 22.96 -6.99 27.63
N SER A 21 22.43 -6.78 28.84
CA SER A 21 22.00 -7.82 29.79
C SER A 21 20.54 -8.26 29.63
N ASP A 22 19.65 -7.38 29.15
CA ASP A 22 18.20 -7.65 29.10
C ASP A 22 17.77 -8.56 27.93
N VAL A 23 18.63 -8.70 26.91
CA VAL A 23 18.36 -9.56 25.74
C VAL A 23 18.61 -11.04 26.06
N SER A 24 19.48 -11.33 27.03
CA SER A 24 19.82 -12.70 27.44
C SER A 24 18.70 -13.37 28.25
N GLU A 25 17.93 -12.60 29.01
CA GLU A 25 16.91 -13.14 29.92
C GLU A 25 15.61 -13.51 29.17
N ASN A 26 15.25 -12.74 28.14
CA ASN A 26 14.10 -13.05 27.27
C ASN A 26 14.31 -14.29 26.39
N LEU A 27 15.55 -14.64 26.01
CA LEU A 27 15.83 -15.83 25.20
C LEU A 27 15.74 -17.14 26.00
N ARG A 28 15.92 -17.11 27.33
CA ARG A 28 15.77 -18.31 28.17
C ARG A 28 14.31 -18.67 28.43
N GLN A 29 13.39 -17.71 28.35
CA GLN A 29 11.97 -17.95 28.62
C GLN A 29 11.25 -18.62 27.44
N VAL A 30 11.76 -18.45 26.21
CA VAL A 30 11.21 -19.08 24.99
C VAL A 30 11.56 -20.56 24.86
N CYS A 31 12.73 -21.00 25.37
CA CYS A 31 13.16 -22.40 25.25
C CYS A 31 12.48 -23.39 26.22
N ASN A 32 11.75 -22.92 27.24
CA ASN A 32 11.16 -23.78 28.28
C ASN A 32 9.67 -24.15 28.07
N VAL A 33 9.05 -23.75 26.94
CA VAL A 33 7.63 -24.05 26.64
C VAL A 33 7.51 -25.12 25.54
N SER A 34 8.47 -26.03 25.44
CA SER A 34 8.44 -27.15 24.48
C SER A 34 8.75 -28.47 25.16
N HIS A 35 8.00 -28.82 26.22
CA HIS A 35 7.91 -30.19 26.72
C HIS A 35 6.70 -30.31 27.64
N ASP A 36 5.48 -30.38 27.07
CA ASP A 36 4.42 -31.20 27.65
C ASP A 36 3.19 -31.24 26.74
N THR A 37 3.04 -32.31 25.95
CA THR A 37 1.71 -32.90 25.66
C THR A 37 1.87 -34.23 24.92
N SER A 38 2.05 -35.30 25.69
CA SER A 38 1.73 -36.66 25.24
C SER A 38 0.89 -37.36 26.30
N SER A 39 -0.43 -37.32 26.18
CA SER A 39 -1.29 -38.37 26.75
C SER A 39 -2.65 -38.36 26.07
N GLY A 40 -3.01 -39.51 25.48
CA GLY A 40 -4.24 -39.68 24.75
C GLY A 40 -5.47 -39.83 25.65
N ARG A 41 -6.65 -39.60 25.06
CA ARG A 41 -7.88 -40.29 25.46
C ARG A 41 -9.01 -40.16 24.41
N ARG A 42 -9.37 -41.33 23.87
CA ARG A 42 -10.64 -41.87 23.38
C ARG A 42 -11.85 -40.91 23.11
N ALA A 43 -12.43 -41.10 21.93
CA ALA A 43 -13.72 -40.60 21.47
C ALA A 43 -14.94 -41.25 22.17
N PRO A 44 -16.12 -40.58 22.12
CA PRO A 44 -17.40 -41.28 22.16
C PRO A 44 -18.41 -40.83 21.07
N GLY A 45 -19.03 -41.82 20.42
CA GLY A 45 -20.47 -41.82 20.11
C GLY A 45 -20.97 -41.19 18.80
N MET A 46 -21.07 -41.99 17.74
CA MET A 46 -21.98 -41.74 16.60
C MET A 46 -23.37 -42.35 16.87
N PRO A 47 -24.48 -41.68 16.52
CA PRO A 47 -25.78 -42.32 16.27
C PRO A 47 -25.94 -42.75 14.79
N PRO A 48 -26.80 -43.72 14.48
CA PRO A 48 -26.74 -44.51 13.25
C PRO A 48 -27.38 -43.86 12.01
N LEU A 49 -26.91 -44.31 10.85
CA LEU A 49 -27.36 -43.98 9.50
C LEU A 49 -28.84 -44.32 9.28
N GLY A 50 -29.66 -43.29 9.04
CA GLY A 50 -31.01 -43.39 8.51
C GLY A 50 -31.00 -43.55 6.99
N GLN A 51 -31.82 -44.49 6.51
CA GLN A 51 -31.90 -44.97 5.14
C GLN A 51 -32.27 -43.90 4.10
N LEU A 52 -31.55 -43.87 2.98
CA LEU A 52 -32.00 -43.25 1.73
C LEU A 52 -33.07 -44.14 1.07
N SER A 53 -34.25 -43.57 0.81
CA SER A 53 -35.21 -44.11 -0.15
C SER A 53 -35.16 -43.31 -1.46
N PRO A 54 -35.18 -43.95 -2.64
CA PRO A 54 -35.17 -43.26 -3.92
C PRO A 54 -36.60 -42.96 -4.37
N SER A 55 -36.98 -41.69 -4.50
CA SER A 55 -38.22 -41.30 -5.18
C SER A 55 -37.92 -40.88 -6.63
N SER A 56 -38.45 -41.69 -7.53
CA SER A 56 -38.58 -41.49 -8.97
C SER A 56 -39.61 -40.40 -9.29
N GLY A 57 -39.28 -39.47 -10.21
CA GLY A 57 -40.25 -38.52 -10.77
C GLY A 57 -39.69 -37.67 -11.91
N THR A 58 -39.93 -38.12 -13.15
CA THR A 58 -40.11 -37.43 -14.46
C THR A 58 -39.46 -36.06 -14.77
N PRO A 59 -38.90 -35.85 -16.00
CA PRO A 59 -38.35 -34.57 -16.44
C PRO A 59 -39.47 -33.58 -16.81
N GLY A 60 -39.71 -32.60 -15.93
CA GLY A 60 -40.62 -31.50 -16.17
C GLY A 60 -39.92 -30.31 -16.83
N ALA A 61 -40.42 -29.93 -18.01
CA ALA A 61 -40.34 -28.64 -18.71
C ALA A 61 -39.28 -27.61 -18.26
N ALA A 62 -38.41 -27.22 -19.21
CA ALA A 62 -37.55 -26.04 -19.10
C ALA A 62 -38.40 -24.79 -18.78
N GLN A 63 -38.21 -24.23 -17.58
CA GLN A 63 -38.82 -22.95 -17.21
C GLN A 63 -38.13 -21.81 -17.97
N PRO A 64 -38.87 -20.77 -18.40
CA PRO A 64 -38.25 -19.61 -19.03
C PRO A 64 -37.37 -18.89 -18.02
N LEU A 65 -36.16 -18.51 -18.44
CA LEU A 65 -35.24 -17.68 -17.67
C LEU A 65 -35.93 -16.34 -17.36
N HIS A 66 -36.50 -16.21 -16.16
CA HIS A 66 -37.01 -14.95 -15.65
C HIS A 66 -35.83 -14.03 -15.39
N TRP A 67 -35.55 -13.14 -16.34
CA TRP A 67 -34.61 -12.05 -16.12
C TRP A 67 -35.27 -11.06 -15.17
N ASP A 68 -34.77 -10.97 -13.94
CA ASP A 68 -35.18 -9.95 -12.98
C ASP A 68 -34.32 -8.69 -13.23
N PRO A 69 -34.90 -7.57 -13.71
CA PRO A 69 -34.18 -6.31 -13.91
C PRO A 69 -33.57 -5.74 -12.62
N SER A 70 -33.99 -6.24 -11.45
CA SER A 70 -33.51 -5.75 -10.14
C SER A 70 -32.25 -6.45 -9.63
N ALA A 71 -31.68 -7.39 -10.42
CA ALA A 71 -30.46 -8.12 -10.08
C ALA A 71 -29.16 -7.36 -10.41
N THR A 72 -29.21 -6.21 -11.10
CA THR A 72 -28.00 -5.58 -11.66
C THR A 72 -27.49 -4.34 -10.92
N LEU A 73 -28.15 -3.85 -9.86
CA LEU A 73 -27.56 -2.83 -8.99
C LEU A 73 -28.24 -2.72 -7.62
N LYS A 74 -28.52 -3.85 -6.96
CA LYS A 74 -28.67 -3.83 -5.51
C LYS A 74 -27.26 -3.90 -4.94
N VAL A 75 -26.63 -2.74 -4.71
CA VAL A 75 -25.58 -2.68 -3.70
C VAL A 75 -26.25 -3.21 -2.44
N ASP A 76 -25.88 -4.43 -2.05
CA ASP A 76 -26.58 -5.17 -1.02
C ASP A 76 -26.50 -4.33 0.27
N VAL A 77 -27.64 -3.74 0.67
CA VAL A 77 -27.71 -2.89 1.85
C VAL A 77 -27.23 -3.66 3.08
N ALA A 78 -27.37 -4.99 3.10
CA ALA A 78 -26.79 -5.83 4.14
C ALA A 78 -25.27 -5.94 4.05
N ALA A 79 -24.66 -5.93 2.86
CA ALA A 79 -23.22 -5.82 2.69
C ALA A 79 -22.71 -4.43 3.12
N MET A 80 -23.43 -3.35 2.79
CA MET A 80 -23.07 -2.01 3.26
C MET A 80 -23.20 -1.88 4.78
N VAL A 81 -24.29 -2.36 5.38
CA VAL A 81 -24.49 -2.35 6.84
C VAL A 81 -23.43 -3.19 7.56
N ARG A 82 -23.04 -4.35 6.99
CA ARG A 82 -21.90 -5.13 7.50
C ARG A 82 -20.58 -4.39 7.34
N LEU A 83 -20.36 -3.70 6.22
CA LEU A 83 -19.16 -2.89 6.00
C LEU A 83 -19.08 -1.72 6.98
N PHE A 84 -20.19 -1.00 7.22
CA PHE A 84 -20.29 0.06 8.24
C PHE A 84 -20.12 -0.48 9.67
N GLY A 85 -20.41 -1.76 9.91
CA GLY A 85 -20.13 -2.43 11.19
C GLY A 85 -18.64 -2.71 11.44
N TYR A 86 -17.82 -2.76 10.38
CA TYR A 86 -16.38 -3.04 10.46
C TYR A 86 -15.49 -1.85 10.07
N VAL A 87 -16.07 -0.82 9.47
CA VAL A 87 -15.37 0.39 9.04
C VAL A 87 -16.20 1.61 9.40
N ASP A 88 -15.66 2.40 10.32
CA ASP A 88 -16.17 3.73 10.62
C ASP A 88 -15.69 4.71 9.54
N VAL A 89 -16.53 4.92 8.54
CA VAL A 89 -16.25 5.88 7.45
C VAL A 89 -16.36 7.34 7.88
N THR A 90 -16.90 7.60 9.09
CA THR A 90 -17.05 8.95 9.65
C THR A 90 -15.82 9.37 10.45
N ASP A 91 -14.94 8.42 10.77
CA ASP A 91 -13.66 8.69 11.40
C ASP A 91 -12.86 9.70 10.59
N THR A 92 -12.40 10.75 11.27
CA THR A 92 -11.62 11.82 10.64
C THR A 92 -10.31 11.27 10.10
N GLY A 93 -9.68 10.31 10.80
CA GLY A 93 -8.46 9.65 10.35
C GLY A 93 -8.66 8.91 9.02
N PHE A 94 -9.74 8.13 8.92
CA PHE A 94 -10.11 7.42 7.70
C PHE A 94 -10.36 8.38 6.52
N ILE A 95 -11.13 9.46 6.73
CA ILE A 95 -11.41 10.46 5.68
C ILE A 95 -10.11 11.13 5.21
N VAL A 96 -9.25 11.54 6.16
CA VAL A 96 -7.95 12.15 5.84
C VAL A 96 -7.05 11.16 5.08
N ALA A 97 -7.07 9.87 5.44
CA ALA A 97 -6.36 8.84 4.70
C ALA A 97 -6.86 8.74 3.25
N VAL A 98 -8.18 8.62 3.03
CA VAL A 98 -8.78 8.58 1.67
C VAL A 98 -8.38 9.82 0.85
N LEU A 99 -8.51 11.01 1.43
CA LEU A 99 -8.16 12.26 0.75
C LEU A 99 -6.67 12.32 0.41
N SER A 100 -5.80 11.96 1.35
CA SER A 100 -4.35 11.95 1.12
C SER A 100 -3.93 10.93 0.05
N ILE A 101 -4.61 9.77 -0.03
CA ILE A 101 -4.37 8.75 -1.05
C ILE A 101 -4.75 9.24 -2.43
N ALA A 102 -5.92 9.86 -2.58
CA ALA A 102 -6.40 10.36 -3.87
C ALA A 102 -5.65 11.62 -4.32
N PHE A 103 -5.33 12.51 -3.38
CA PHE A 103 -4.67 13.78 -3.67
C PHE A 103 -3.26 13.59 -4.24
N ASN A 104 -2.51 12.60 -3.76
CA ASN A 104 -1.13 12.39 -4.16
C ASN A 104 -0.98 12.17 -5.68
N PRO A 105 -1.63 11.15 -6.29
CA PRO A 105 -1.59 10.94 -7.73
C PRO A 105 -2.15 12.07 -8.56
N PHE A 106 -3.18 12.73 -8.04
CA PHE A 106 -3.73 13.91 -8.66
C PHE A 106 -2.69 15.06 -8.71
N PHE A 107 -2.02 15.33 -7.59
CA PHE A 107 -1.05 16.41 -7.46
C PHE A 107 0.10 16.26 -8.45
N TRP A 108 0.79 15.12 -8.45
CA TRP A 108 1.95 14.96 -9.32
C TRP A 108 1.57 14.94 -10.81
N ASN A 109 0.42 14.37 -11.16
CA ASN A 109 -0.09 14.40 -12.54
C ASN A 109 -0.38 15.82 -13.03
N VAL A 110 -1.05 16.62 -12.20
CA VAL A 110 -1.41 18.00 -12.54
C VAL A 110 -0.16 18.85 -12.64
N VAL A 111 0.71 18.80 -11.63
CA VAL A 111 1.92 19.64 -11.57
C VAL A 111 2.90 19.28 -12.68
N ALA A 112 3.13 17.99 -12.95
CA ALA A 112 4.05 17.57 -14.00
C ALA A 112 3.54 17.99 -15.39
N ARG A 113 2.24 17.85 -15.68
CA ARG A 113 1.65 18.31 -16.95
C ARG A 113 1.68 19.82 -17.11
N TRP A 114 1.41 20.54 -16.03
CA TRP A 114 1.50 21.99 -16.01
C TRP A 114 2.94 22.42 -16.34
N GLU A 115 3.93 21.81 -15.69
CA GLU A 115 5.34 22.05 -15.98
C GLU A 115 5.71 21.70 -17.43
N HIS A 116 5.26 20.58 -17.96
CA HIS A 116 5.55 20.21 -19.35
C HIS A 116 5.01 21.26 -20.35
N LYS A 117 3.89 21.92 -20.03
CA LYS A 117 3.30 22.96 -20.89
C LYS A 117 3.92 24.34 -20.72
N THR A 118 4.22 24.75 -19.48
CA THR A 118 4.60 26.14 -19.17
C THR A 118 6.10 26.30 -18.93
N ARG A 119 6.80 25.23 -18.55
CA ARG A 119 8.20 25.26 -18.08
C ARG A 119 8.42 26.22 -16.91
N ALA A 120 7.37 26.54 -16.17
CA ALA A 120 7.40 27.56 -15.13
C ALA A 120 8.30 27.16 -13.95
N LEU A 121 8.25 25.91 -13.48
CA LEU A 121 9.13 25.43 -12.41
C LEU A 121 10.59 25.43 -12.89
N SER A 122 10.84 24.94 -14.10
CA SER A 122 12.20 24.98 -14.68
C SER A 122 12.75 26.41 -14.75
N GLN A 123 11.91 27.40 -15.07
CA GLN A 123 12.29 28.82 -15.11
C GLN A 123 12.53 29.39 -13.71
N THR A 124 11.65 29.11 -12.75
CA THR A 124 11.79 29.58 -11.36
C THR A 124 13.04 29.04 -10.67
N PHE A 125 13.35 27.76 -10.88
CA PHE A 125 14.55 27.12 -10.31
C PHE A 125 15.80 27.27 -11.19
N GLY A 126 15.71 27.92 -12.35
CA GLY A 126 16.81 28.14 -13.29
C GLY A 126 17.32 26.88 -14.01
N SER A 127 16.82 25.69 -13.67
CA SER A 127 17.21 24.42 -14.30
C SER A 127 16.09 23.38 -14.19
N PRO A 128 15.75 22.66 -15.29
CA PRO A 128 14.78 21.57 -15.25
C PRO A 128 15.15 20.44 -14.29
N ARG A 129 16.45 20.19 -14.11
CA ARG A 129 16.93 19.16 -13.18
C ARG A 129 16.71 19.57 -11.73
N ALA A 130 17.04 20.81 -11.36
CA ALA A 130 16.78 21.32 -10.02
C ALA A 130 15.28 21.33 -9.69
N ALA A 131 14.45 21.76 -10.65
CA ALA A 131 13.00 21.74 -10.51
C ALA A 131 12.43 20.32 -10.33
N CYS A 132 12.93 19.34 -11.10
CA CYS A 132 12.56 17.93 -10.95
C CYS A 132 12.95 17.36 -9.58
N TYR A 133 14.16 17.67 -9.08
CA TYR A 133 14.58 17.27 -7.72
C TYR A 133 13.70 17.89 -6.63
N CYS A 134 13.37 19.17 -6.76
CA CYS A 134 12.47 19.85 -5.82
C CYS A 134 11.07 19.21 -5.84
N LEU A 135 10.50 18.99 -7.02
CA LEU A 135 9.21 18.31 -7.14
C LEU A 135 9.26 16.89 -6.55
N GLY A 136 10.31 16.13 -6.85
CA GLY A 136 10.50 14.79 -6.29
C GLY A 136 10.58 14.78 -4.76
N ALA A 137 11.26 15.76 -4.16
CA ALA A 137 11.29 15.92 -2.71
C ALA A 137 9.89 16.21 -2.13
N VAL A 138 9.10 17.06 -2.78
CA VAL A 138 7.70 17.32 -2.38
C VAL A 138 6.84 16.05 -2.50
N ILE A 139 6.96 15.30 -3.60
CA ILE A 139 6.24 14.04 -3.79
C ILE A 139 6.62 13.02 -2.71
N LEU A 140 7.90 12.90 -2.36
CA LEU A 140 8.36 12.05 -1.27
C LEU A 140 7.73 12.45 0.07
N LEU A 141 7.70 13.73 0.40
CA LEU A 141 7.05 14.22 1.62
C LEU A 141 5.55 13.90 1.63
N LEU A 142 4.85 14.14 0.52
CA LEU A 142 3.43 13.79 0.39
C LEU A 142 3.22 12.27 0.54
N ASN A 143 4.12 11.45 -0.01
CA ASN A 143 4.09 9.99 0.17
C ASN A 143 4.26 9.58 1.63
N CYS A 144 5.15 10.25 2.39
CA CYS A 144 5.28 10.02 3.83
C CYS A 144 4.00 10.38 4.59
N VAL A 145 3.40 11.54 4.29
CA VAL A 145 2.13 11.96 4.90
C VAL A 145 1.03 10.95 4.60
N ARG A 146 0.87 10.55 3.34
CA ARG A 146 -0.11 9.53 2.92
C ARG A 146 0.08 8.21 3.67
N SER A 147 1.31 7.72 3.76
CA SER A 147 1.62 6.47 4.49
C SER A 147 1.32 6.59 5.98
N HIS A 148 1.60 7.74 6.58
CA HIS A 148 1.26 8.01 7.97
C HIS A 148 -0.25 8.02 8.17
N CYS A 149 -1.01 8.78 7.38
CA CYS A 149 -2.46 8.83 7.47
C CYS A 149 -3.11 7.46 7.26
N PHE A 150 -2.63 6.69 6.28
CA PHE A 150 -3.07 5.30 6.06
C PHE A 150 -2.86 4.45 7.30
N THR A 151 -1.65 4.49 7.87
CA THR A 151 -1.27 3.67 9.01
C THR A 151 -2.08 4.02 10.26
N GLU A 152 -2.29 5.31 10.51
CA GLU A 152 -3.08 5.77 11.65
C GLU A 152 -4.56 5.39 11.48
N ALA A 153 -5.13 5.52 10.26
CA ALA A 153 -6.48 5.07 9.97
C ALA A 153 -6.65 3.55 10.13
N VAL A 154 -5.64 2.75 9.77
CA VAL A 154 -5.67 1.29 9.99
C VAL A 154 -5.70 0.94 11.47
N LYS A 155 -4.96 1.69 12.30
CA LYS A 155 -4.88 1.46 13.75
C LYS A 155 -6.11 1.96 14.51
N SER A 156 -6.76 3.03 14.05
CA SER A 156 -7.94 3.60 14.71
C SER A 156 -9.21 2.77 14.51
N GLN A 157 -9.21 1.87 13.53
CA GLN A 157 -10.40 1.14 13.08
C GLN A 157 -10.51 -0.27 13.71
N PRO A 158 -11.73 -0.82 13.83
CA PRO A 158 -11.93 -2.17 14.33
C PRO A 158 -11.18 -3.23 13.52
N LYS A 159 -10.64 -4.23 14.21
CA LYS A 159 -10.03 -5.41 13.59
C LYS A 159 -11.06 -6.51 13.37
N LEU A 160 -10.84 -7.33 12.35
CA LEU A 160 -11.62 -8.54 12.15
C LEU A 160 -10.98 -9.71 12.91
N GLU A 161 -11.54 -10.07 14.07
CA GLU A 161 -10.97 -11.08 14.98
C GLU A 161 -10.65 -12.42 14.29
N GLY A 162 -11.47 -12.85 13.33
CA GLY A 162 -11.24 -14.09 12.58
C GLY A 162 -9.98 -14.09 11.71
N TRP A 163 -9.40 -12.91 11.44
CA TRP A 163 -8.15 -12.75 10.71
C TRP A 163 -6.96 -12.45 11.60
N ASP A 164 -7.16 -12.22 12.89
CA ASP A 164 -6.08 -11.96 13.85
C ASP A 164 -5.38 -13.26 14.26
N CYS A 165 -4.76 -13.90 13.28
CA CYS A 165 -4.01 -15.14 13.44
C CYS A 165 -2.64 -15.04 12.75
N HIS A 166 -1.70 -15.87 13.22
CA HIS A 166 -0.33 -15.89 12.74
C HIS A 166 -0.23 -16.06 11.22
N TRP A 167 -1.12 -16.86 10.60
CA TRP A 167 -1.13 -17.07 9.15
C TRP A 167 -1.42 -15.80 8.37
N THR A 168 -2.39 -14.98 8.80
CA THR A 168 -2.69 -13.69 8.16
C THR A 168 -1.53 -12.73 8.31
N TYR A 169 -0.92 -12.67 9.50
CA TYR A 169 0.24 -11.81 9.76
C TYR A 169 1.42 -12.16 8.84
N TYR A 170 1.81 -13.45 8.77
CA TYR A 170 2.92 -13.87 7.91
C TYR A 170 2.61 -13.73 6.43
N SER A 171 1.36 -13.94 6.02
CA SER A 171 0.93 -13.68 4.64
C SER A 171 1.06 -12.18 4.30
N GLY A 172 0.62 -11.31 5.20
CA GLY A 172 0.78 -9.86 5.05
C GLY A 172 2.24 -9.42 4.99
N LEU A 173 3.10 -10.00 5.84
CA LEU A 173 4.55 -9.74 5.83
C LEU A 173 5.20 -10.18 4.51
N ALA A 174 4.84 -11.35 3.99
CA ALA A 174 5.35 -11.84 2.71
C ALA A 174 4.92 -10.93 1.54
N ILE A 175 3.64 -10.52 1.51
CA ILE A 175 3.12 -9.60 0.50
C ILE A 175 3.84 -8.24 0.58
N MET A 176 4.05 -7.71 1.78
CA MET A 176 4.77 -6.46 2.00
C MET A 176 6.23 -6.55 1.54
N ALA A 177 6.90 -7.67 1.77
CA ALA A 177 8.27 -7.91 1.31
C ALA A 177 8.36 -7.94 -0.23
N VAL A 178 7.43 -8.63 -0.90
CA VAL A 178 7.35 -8.66 -2.36
C VAL A 178 7.06 -7.26 -2.92
N GLY A 179 6.13 -6.52 -2.30
CA GLY A 179 5.82 -5.15 -2.70
C GLY A 179 7.04 -4.22 -2.57
N THR A 180 7.78 -4.34 -1.46
CA THR A 180 9.03 -3.60 -1.23
C THR A 180 10.08 -3.93 -2.29
N LEU A 181 10.26 -5.21 -2.61
CA LEU A 181 11.16 -5.64 -3.68
C LEU A 181 10.82 -4.95 -5.01
N PHE A 182 9.54 -4.94 -5.41
CA PHE A 182 9.13 -4.27 -6.64
C PHE A 182 9.36 -2.76 -6.61
N VAL A 183 9.04 -2.08 -5.50
CA VAL A 183 9.25 -0.63 -5.38
C VAL A 183 10.74 -0.29 -5.45
N THR A 184 11.58 -0.97 -4.65
CA THR A 184 13.01 -0.69 -4.58
C THR A 184 13.70 -1.03 -5.89
N SER A 185 13.44 -2.20 -6.49
CA SER A 185 14.04 -2.55 -7.78
C SER A 185 13.58 -1.62 -8.91
N SER A 186 12.33 -1.15 -8.90
CA SER A 186 11.85 -0.15 -9.87
C SER A 186 12.61 1.18 -9.72
N PHE A 187 12.78 1.64 -8.48
CA PHE A 187 13.48 2.89 -8.18
C PHE A 187 14.95 2.81 -8.60
N LEU A 188 15.62 1.68 -8.32
CA LEU A 188 17.00 1.46 -8.72
C LEU A 188 17.17 1.45 -10.24
N ALA A 189 16.21 0.88 -10.97
CA ALA A 189 16.29 0.79 -12.43
C ALA A 189 15.94 2.12 -13.14
N LEU A 190 14.98 2.89 -12.62
CA LEU A 190 14.60 4.21 -13.16
C LEU A 190 15.49 5.37 -12.67
N GLY A 191 16.08 5.22 -11.48
CA GLY A 191 16.71 6.31 -10.75
C GLY A 191 15.70 7.36 -10.26
N PHE A 192 16.23 8.41 -9.64
CA PHE A 192 15.41 9.48 -9.05
C PHE A 192 14.58 10.22 -10.11
N THR A 193 15.20 10.70 -11.19
CA THR A 193 14.49 11.47 -12.21
C THR A 193 13.49 10.63 -13.00
N GLY A 194 13.79 9.35 -13.26
CA GLY A 194 12.84 8.45 -13.91
C GLY A 194 11.63 8.15 -13.04
N THR A 195 11.82 8.12 -11.71
CA THR A 195 10.73 7.90 -10.75
C THR A 195 9.85 9.14 -10.58
N PHE A 196 10.45 10.33 -10.49
CA PHE A 196 9.74 11.57 -10.18
C PHE A 196 9.46 12.44 -11.42
N LEU A 197 8.96 11.79 -12.48
CA LEU A 197 8.38 12.46 -13.67
C LEU A 197 9.37 13.35 -14.43
N GLY A 198 10.65 12.99 -14.46
CA GLY A 198 11.71 13.76 -15.13
C GLY A 198 11.48 13.94 -16.64
N ASP A 199 10.71 13.04 -17.27
CA ASP A 199 10.28 13.14 -18.66
C ASP A 199 9.43 14.40 -18.93
N TYR A 200 8.61 14.83 -17.96
CA TYR A 200 7.83 16.08 -18.05
C TYR A 200 8.73 17.33 -17.97
N PHE A 201 9.88 17.20 -17.31
CA PHE A 201 10.94 18.21 -17.28
C PHE A 201 11.88 18.11 -18.50
N GLY A 202 11.63 17.18 -19.43
CA GLY A 202 12.47 16.97 -20.61
C GLY A 202 13.75 16.17 -20.33
N ILE A 203 13.86 15.55 -19.16
CA ILE A 203 14.94 14.64 -18.77
C ILE A 203 14.54 13.23 -19.20
N LEU A 204 14.73 12.94 -20.48
CA LEU A 204 14.30 11.68 -21.08
C LEU A 204 15.36 10.60 -20.94
N MET A 205 14.95 9.40 -20.53
CA MET A 205 15.81 8.23 -20.63
C MET A 205 16.07 7.90 -22.09
N GLU A 206 17.20 7.25 -22.37
CA GLU A 206 17.57 6.83 -23.72
C GLU A 206 16.55 5.82 -24.27
N GLU A 207 16.26 4.80 -23.46
CA GLU A 207 15.31 3.75 -23.74
C GLU A 207 14.40 3.48 -22.53
N LYS A 208 13.26 2.83 -22.80
CA LYS A 208 12.36 2.35 -21.75
C LYS A 208 13.05 1.19 -21.04
N VAL A 209 13.07 1.22 -19.71
CA VAL A 209 13.62 0.12 -18.90
C VAL A 209 12.77 -1.14 -19.12
N THR A 210 13.42 -2.23 -19.54
CA THR A 210 12.80 -3.53 -19.78
C THR A 210 13.32 -4.63 -18.85
N SER A 211 14.35 -4.33 -18.05
CA SER A 211 14.89 -5.25 -17.04
C SER A 211 13.93 -5.41 -15.86
N PHE A 212 14.20 -6.39 -14.99
CA PHE A 212 13.44 -6.57 -13.75
C PHE A 212 13.39 -5.24 -12.96
N PRO A 213 12.21 -4.83 -12.44
CA PRO A 213 10.93 -5.57 -12.42
C PRO A 213 9.99 -5.33 -13.62
N PHE A 214 10.37 -4.47 -14.57
CA PHE A 214 9.56 -4.12 -15.74
C PHE A 214 9.43 -5.25 -16.78
N SER A 215 10.29 -6.28 -16.72
CA SER A 215 10.15 -7.51 -17.52
C SER A 215 9.01 -8.41 -17.08
N VAL A 216 8.52 -8.25 -15.85
CA VAL A 216 7.53 -9.15 -15.23
C VAL A 216 6.15 -8.50 -15.20
N LEU A 217 6.10 -7.20 -14.92
CA LEU A 217 4.85 -6.50 -14.67
C LEU A 217 4.94 -5.05 -15.18
N ASP A 218 3.84 -4.53 -15.73
CA ASP A 218 3.73 -3.14 -16.13
C ASP A 218 3.51 -2.23 -14.92
N ASN A 219 4.27 -1.13 -14.84
CA ASN A 219 4.17 -0.17 -13.74
C ASN A 219 4.45 -0.79 -12.34
N PRO A 220 5.58 -1.50 -12.17
CA PRO A 220 5.90 -2.29 -10.97
C PRO A 220 5.89 -1.50 -9.67
N MET A 221 6.25 -0.22 -9.72
CA MET A 221 6.24 0.63 -8.53
C MET A 221 4.84 0.86 -7.96
N TYR A 222 3.84 1.04 -8.83
CA TYR A 222 2.45 1.25 -8.42
C TYR A 222 1.87 -0.01 -7.78
N TRP A 223 2.04 -1.15 -8.42
CA TRP A 223 1.59 -2.44 -7.88
C TRP A 223 2.36 -2.86 -6.63
N GLY A 224 3.67 -2.61 -6.58
CA GLY A 224 4.49 -2.84 -5.41
C GLY A 224 4.04 -2.00 -4.21
N SER A 225 3.74 -0.71 -4.41
CA SER A 225 3.23 0.14 -3.33
C SER A 225 1.82 -0.30 -2.88
N THR A 226 0.93 -0.70 -3.78
CA THR A 226 -0.37 -1.29 -3.42
C THR A 226 -0.19 -2.56 -2.58
N ALA A 227 0.76 -3.43 -2.95
CA ALA A 227 1.06 -4.64 -2.20
C ALA A 227 1.60 -4.33 -0.79
N ILE A 228 2.41 -3.29 -0.62
CA ILE A 228 2.86 -2.85 0.72
C ILE A 228 1.66 -2.48 1.61
N TYR A 229 0.71 -1.68 1.11
CA TYR A 229 -0.49 -1.32 1.87
C TYR A 229 -1.42 -2.51 2.13
N LEU A 230 -1.54 -3.44 1.18
CA LEU A 230 -2.26 -4.68 1.36
C LEU A 230 -1.64 -5.52 2.48
N GLY A 231 -0.33 -5.71 2.43
CA GLY A 231 0.42 -6.45 3.43
C GLY A 231 0.26 -5.86 4.83
N TRP A 232 0.38 -4.53 4.96
CA TRP A 232 0.12 -3.82 6.21
C TRP A 232 -1.30 -4.03 6.74
N SER A 233 -2.30 -3.96 5.85
CA SER A 233 -3.71 -4.16 6.21
C SER A 233 -3.97 -5.56 6.74
N LEU A 234 -3.35 -6.57 6.13
CA LEU A 234 -3.45 -7.97 6.56
C LEU A 234 -2.73 -8.21 7.89
N MET A 235 -1.53 -7.65 8.07
CA MET A 235 -0.80 -7.73 9.34
C MET A 235 -1.58 -7.13 10.51
N HIS A 236 -2.44 -6.15 10.23
CA HIS A 236 -3.31 -5.51 11.22
C HIS A 236 -4.74 -6.08 11.26
N ALA A 237 -5.04 -7.13 10.47
CA ALA A 237 -6.38 -7.72 10.33
C ALA A 237 -7.48 -6.65 10.12
N SER A 238 -7.19 -5.62 9.31
CA SER A 238 -7.99 -4.40 9.21
C SER A 238 -8.84 -4.36 7.93
N PRO A 239 -10.19 -4.47 8.04
CA PRO A 239 -11.10 -4.27 6.91
C PRO A 239 -11.00 -2.86 6.34
N ALA A 240 -10.85 -1.85 7.20
CA ALA A 240 -10.64 -0.47 6.79
C ALA A 240 -9.36 -0.33 5.96
N GLY A 241 -8.28 -0.98 6.38
CA GLY A 241 -7.03 -1.05 5.61
C GLY A 241 -7.21 -1.66 4.21
N LEU A 242 -8.00 -2.72 4.08
CA LEU A 242 -8.32 -3.30 2.78
C LEU A 242 -9.09 -2.33 1.87
N LEU A 243 -10.06 -1.60 2.42
CA LEU A 243 -10.78 -0.57 1.67
C LEU A 243 -9.83 0.55 1.23
N LEU A 244 -8.99 1.06 2.13
CA LEU A 244 -7.98 2.07 1.78
C LEU A 244 -7.00 1.54 0.73
N THR A 245 -6.62 0.27 0.80
CA THR A 245 -5.78 -0.39 -0.21
C THR A 245 -6.48 -0.44 -1.57
N ALA A 246 -7.78 -0.72 -1.60
CA ALA A 246 -8.56 -0.66 -2.84
C ALA A 246 -8.61 0.78 -3.39
N VAL A 247 -8.75 1.79 -2.53
CA VAL A 247 -8.66 3.21 -2.93
C VAL A 247 -7.28 3.54 -3.51
N VAL A 248 -6.19 3.02 -2.93
CA VAL A 248 -4.83 3.15 -3.49
C VAL A 248 -4.78 2.55 -4.90
N ALA A 249 -5.24 1.30 -5.06
CA ALA A 249 -5.21 0.59 -6.34
C ALA A 249 -6.01 1.34 -7.43
N ILE A 250 -7.19 1.84 -7.10
CA ILE A 250 -8.03 2.64 -8.02
C ILE A 250 -7.32 3.94 -8.37
N SER A 251 -6.80 4.67 -7.38
CA SER A 251 -6.13 5.95 -7.60
C SER A 251 -4.90 5.81 -8.49
N TYR A 252 -4.12 4.74 -8.31
CA TYR A 252 -2.98 4.41 -9.16
C TYR A 252 -3.38 3.97 -10.56
N THR A 253 -4.45 3.18 -10.69
CA THR A 253 -4.96 2.79 -12.01
C THR A 253 -5.37 4.03 -12.81
N ILE A 254 -6.07 4.96 -12.17
CA ILE A 254 -6.44 6.24 -12.78
C ILE A 254 -5.19 7.03 -13.17
N ALA A 255 -4.21 7.16 -12.27
CA ALA A 255 -2.95 7.85 -12.56
C ALA A 255 -2.25 7.26 -13.79
N VAL A 256 -2.09 5.94 -13.85
CA VAL A 256 -1.47 5.23 -14.98
C VAL A 256 -2.23 5.43 -16.28
N LEU A 257 -3.57 5.41 -16.26
CA LEU A 257 -4.40 5.66 -17.44
C LEU A 257 -4.17 7.07 -18.03
N TYR A 258 -3.92 8.05 -17.18
CA TYR A 258 -3.55 9.38 -17.63
C TYR A 258 -2.08 9.45 -18.08
N GLU A 259 -1.14 8.93 -17.28
CA GLU A 259 0.30 9.01 -17.52
C GLU A 259 0.73 8.27 -18.79
N GLY A 260 0.25 7.03 -19.00
CA GLY A 260 0.70 6.15 -20.07
C GLY A 260 0.70 6.79 -21.46
N PRO A 261 -0.46 7.24 -21.98
CA PRO A 261 -0.54 7.87 -23.30
C PRO A 261 0.30 9.14 -23.44
N PHE A 262 0.48 9.88 -22.34
CA PHE A 262 1.24 11.12 -22.34
C PHE A 262 2.74 10.88 -22.40
N THR A 263 3.25 9.97 -21.57
CA THR A 263 4.66 9.56 -21.58
C THR A 263 5.02 8.91 -22.91
N GLU A 264 4.19 8.02 -23.47
CA GLU A 264 4.42 7.45 -24.79
C GLU A 264 4.54 8.51 -25.89
N GLU A 265 3.70 9.55 -25.84
CA GLU A 265 3.77 10.65 -26.79
C GLU A 265 5.09 11.44 -26.71
N ILE A 266 5.57 11.70 -25.49
CA ILE A 266 6.86 12.37 -25.28
C ILE A 266 8.00 11.56 -25.93
N TYR A 267 8.06 10.25 -25.66
CA TYR A 267 9.10 9.38 -26.21
C TYR A 267 8.97 9.21 -27.74
N ARG A 268 7.73 9.17 -28.28
CA ARG A 268 7.48 9.13 -29.73
C ARG A 268 8.00 10.39 -30.43
N ARG A 269 7.81 11.57 -29.84
CA ARG A 269 8.33 12.84 -30.38
C ARG A 269 9.85 12.89 -30.38
N LYS A 270 10.49 12.39 -29.32
CA LYS A 270 11.95 12.26 -29.23
C LYS A 270 12.50 11.45 -30.41
N GLN A 271 11.92 10.26 -30.67
CA GLN A 271 12.36 9.40 -31.77
C GLN A 271 12.21 10.05 -33.15
N LYS A 272 11.12 10.78 -33.39
CA LYS A 272 10.91 11.54 -34.64
C LYS A 272 11.93 12.68 -34.79
N GLY A 273 12.22 13.41 -33.71
CA GLY A 273 13.20 14.50 -33.72
C GLY A 273 14.63 14.04 -33.98
N VAL A 274 15.00 12.83 -33.53
CA VAL A 274 16.29 12.21 -33.83
C VAL A 274 16.39 11.77 -35.28
N LYS A 275 15.31 11.23 -35.88
CA LYS A 275 15.32 10.83 -37.30
C LYS A 275 15.33 12.00 -38.30
N SER A 276 14.97 13.20 -37.85
CA SER A 276 14.92 14.41 -38.69
C SER A 276 16.20 15.25 -38.65
N LYS A 277 17.18 14.87 -37.83
CA LYS A 277 18.51 15.47 -37.75
C LYS A 277 19.54 14.56 -38.40
#